data_AF-A0A0W1AC95-F1
#
_entry.id   AF-A0A0W1AC95-F1
#
_cell.length_a   1.000
_cell.length_b   1.000
_cell.length_c   1.000
_cell.angle_alpha   90.00
_cell.angle_beta   90.00
_cell.angle_gamma   90.00
#
_symmetry.space_group_name_H-M   'P 1'
#
loop_
_entity.id
_entity.type
_entity.pdbx_description
1 polymer ?
#
loop_
_entity_poly.entity_id
_entity_poly.type
_entity_poly.pdbx_seq_one_letter_code
_entity_poly.pdbx_strand_id
1 'polypeptide(L)'
;MMTNPMPELSSQLKQLRLSHVAENIPLRNRESIEKKLSYPEFLGLLLQDELLGRENKKLRARMKRARISGDKTIESFDFNFNPKINRA
;
A
#
# COMPACT_ATOMS: atom_id res chain seq x y z
N MET A 1 -2.56 -1.85 35.37
CA MET A 1 -2.04 -0.81 34.46
C MET A 1 -2.01 -1.38 33.05
N MET A 2 -2.89 -0.90 32.16
CA MET A 2 -2.93 -1.37 30.77
C MET A 2 -1.85 -0.62 30.00
N THR A 3 -0.65 -1.19 29.95
CA THR A 3 0.41 -0.72 29.05
C THR A 3 -0.12 -0.89 27.62
N ASN A 4 -0.37 0.20 26.90
CA ASN A 4 -0.76 0.15 25.50
C ASN A 4 0.37 -0.57 24.72
N PRO A 5 0.21 -1.83 24.28
CA PRO A 5 1.31 -2.63 23.73
C PRO A 5 1.69 -2.22 22.31
N MET A 6 0.92 -1.30 21.71
CA MET A 6 1.04 -0.86 20.32
C MET A 6 2.43 -0.30 19.95
N PRO A 7 3.11 0.53 20.78
CA PRO A 7 4.42 1.07 20.41
C PRO A 7 5.52 0.00 20.38
N GLU A 8 5.47 -0.95 21.33
CA GLU A 8 6.41 -2.08 21.39
C GLU A 8 6.19 -3.04 20.23
N LEU A 9 4.92 -3.34 19.93
CA LEU A 9 4.52 -4.15 18.79
C LEU A 9 4.97 -3.51 17.47
N SER A 10 4.80 -2.20 17.29
CA SER A 10 5.30 -1.49 16.10
C SER A 10 6.83 -1.60 15.94
N SER A 11 7.57 -1.58 17.04
CA SER A 11 9.04 -1.78 17.01
C SER A 11 9.41 -3.20 16.56
N GLN A 12 8.76 -4.22 17.12
CA GLN A 12 8.97 -5.62 16.76
C GLN A 12 8.60 -5.89 15.29
N LEU A 13 7.45 -5.37 14.82
CA LEU A 13 7.03 -5.49 13.43
C LEU A 13 8.03 -4.86 12.46
N LYS A 14 8.64 -3.73 12.82
CA LYS A 14 9.72 -3.11 12.03
C LYS A 14 10.97 -3.98 11.97
N GLN A 15 11.38 -4.59 13.09
CA GLN A 15 12.53 -5.52 13.12
C GLN A 15 12.29 -6.73 12.21
N LEU A 16 11.06 -7.25 12.17
CA LEU A 16 10.64 -8.34 11.27
C LEU A 16 10.40 -7.90 9.82
N ARG A 17 10.65 -6.62 9.49
CA ARG A 17 10.43 -6.02 8.18
C ARG A 17 8.97 -6.09 7.72
N LEU A 18 8.02 -6.07 8.65
CA LEU A 18 6.58 -6.00 8.42
C LEU A 18 6.12 -4.54 8.45
N SER A 19 6.68 -3.73 7.55
CA SER A 19 6.51 -2.28 7.61
C SER A 19 5.09 -1.83 7.29
N HIS A 20 4.42 -2.51 6.35
CA HIS A 20 3.07 -2.13 5.95
C HIS A 20 2.05 -2.47 7.05
N VAL A 21 2.26 -3.61 7.70
CA VAL A 21 1.47 -3.99 8.88
C VAL A 21 1.76 -3.06 10.05
N ALA A 22 3.01 -2.67 10.31
CA ALA A 22 3.35 -1.76 11.40
C ALA A 22 2.64 -0.39 11.30
N GLU A 23 2.38 0.08 10.09
CA GLU A 23 1.62 1.32 9.83
C GLU A 23 0.11 1.13 10.00
N ASN A 24 -0.43 -0.03 9.61
CA ASN A 24 -1.87 -0.27 9.54
C ASN A 24 -2.44 -1.10 10.71
N ILE A 25 -1.60 -1.61 11.60
CA ILE A 25 -2.01 -2.46 12.73
C ILE A 25 -3.12 -1.85 13.63
N PRO A 26 -3.17 -0.52 13.91
CA PRO A 26 -4.24 0.03 14.73
C PRO A 26 -5.60 -0.01 14.02
N LEU A 27 -5.60 0.25 12.71
CA LEU A 27 -6.80 0.19 11.88
C LEU A 27 -7.29 -1.26 11.78
N ARG A 28 -6.38 -2.19 11.51
CA ARG A 28 -6.70 -3.60 11.34
C ARG A 28 -7.19 -4.27 12.62
N ASN A 29 -6.65 -3.87 13.77
CA ASN A 29 -7.15 -4.31 15.07
C ASN A 29 -8.59 -3.82 15.35
N ARG A 30 -8.94 -2.61 14.91
CA ARG A 30 -10.33 -2.13 15.02
C ARG A 30 -11.27 -2.94 14.13
N GLU A 31 -10.87 -3.17 12.88
CA GLU A 31 -11.65 -3.98 11.94
C GLU A 31 -11.83 -5.43 12.41
N SER A 32 -10.82 -6.05 13.01
CA SER A 32 -10.93 -7.43 13.49
C SER A 32 -11.90 -7.57 14.66
N ILE A 33 -11.96 -6.56 15.55
CA ILE A 33 -12.93 -6.48 16.63
C ILE A 33 -14.33 -6.31 16.07
N GLU A 34 -14.51 -5.40 15.11
CA GLU A 34 -15.80 -5.11 14.49
C GLU A 34 -16.35 -6.32 13.72
N LYS A 35 -15.51 -6.95 12.90
CA LYS A 35 -15.86 -8.13 12.08
C LYS A 35 -15.82 -9.44 12.86
N LYS A 36 -15.45 -9.42 14.14
CA LYS A 36 -15.29 -10.61 15.01
C LYS A 36 -14.44 -11.70 14.36
N LEU A 37 -13.34 -11.30 13.72
CA LEU A 37 -12.42 -12.24 13.07
C LEU A 37 -11.81 -13.18 14.11
N SER A 38 -11.69 -14.45 13.76
CA SER A 38 -10.89 -15.40 14.54
C SER A 38 -9.41 -15.03 14.48
N TYR A 39 -8.62 -15.48 15.47
CA TYR A 39 -7.18 -15.20 15.51
C TYR A 39 -6.42 -15.63 14.23
N PRO A 40 -6.69 -16.81 13.64
CA PRO A 40 -6.06 -17.20 12.39
C PRO A 40 -6.45 -16.31 11.21
N GLU A 41 -7.72 -15.88 11.13
CA GLU A 41 -8.19 -14.98 10.07
C GLU A 41 -7.53 -13.60 10.18
N PHE A 42 -7.44 -13.06 11.40
CA PHE A 42 -6.75 -11.81 11.65
C PHE A 42 -5.28 -11.88 11.25
N LEU A 43 -4.57 -12.95 11.66
CA LEU A 43 -3.18 -13.14 11.28
C LEU A 43 -3.01 -13.29 9.76
N GLY A 44 -3.88 -14.06 9.12
CA GLY A 44 -3.89 -14.22 7.66
C GLY A 44 -4.05 -12.89 6.93
N LEU A 45 -4.97 -12.05 7.41
CA LEU A 45 -5.23 -10.73 6.86
C LEU A 45 -4.01 -9.79 7.00
N LEU A 46 -3.36 -9.79 8.16
CA LEU A 46 -2.12 -9.00 8.36
C LEU A 46 -1.01 -9.44 7.41
N LEU A 47 -0.81 -10.75 7.24
CA LEU A 47 0.21 -11.27 6.33
C LEU A 47 -0.09 -10.92 4.87
N GLN A 48 -1.37 -10.97 4.47
CA GLN A 48 -1.80 -10.60 3.14
C GLN A 48 -1.55 -9.11 2.86
N ASP A 49 -1.87 -8.23 3.81
CA ASP A 49 -1.60 -6.80 3.69
C ASP A 49 -0.10 -6.54 3.48
N GLU A 50 0.78 -7.21 4.23
CA GLU A 50 2.23 -7.05 4.04
C GLU A 50 2.69 -7.52 2.65
N LEU A 51 2.18 -8.65 2.17
CA LEU A 51 2.51 -9.15 0.83
C LEU A 51 2.10 -8.15 -0.25
N LEU A 52 0.85 -7.67 -0.20
CA LEU A 52 0.34 -6.66 -1.12
C LEU A 52 1.13 -5.36 -1.05
N GLY A 53 1.50 -4.91 0.16
CA GLY A 53 2.36 -3.75 0.38
C GLY A 53 3.72 -3.90 -0.28
N ARG A 54 4.35 -5.08 -0.18
CA ARG A 54 5.64 -5.37 -0.81
C ARG A 54 5.54 -5.41 -2.33
N GLU A 55 4.50 -6.02 -2.88
CA GLU A 55 4.27 -6.07 -4.33
C GLU A 55 4.06 -4.67 -4.91
N ASN A 56 3.22 -3.86 -4.27
CA ASN A 56 2.99 -2.47 -4.65
C ASN A 56 4.29 -1.65 -4.59
N LYS A 57 5.10 -1.81 -3.53
CA LYS A 57 6.40 -1.13 -3.44
C LYS A 57 7.36 -1.55 -4.55
N LYS A 58 7.43 -2.84 -4.88
CA LYS A 58 8.23 -3.37 -6.00
C LYS A 58 7.72 -2.82 -7.34
N LEU A 59 6.41 -2.79 -7.55
CA LEU A 59 5.79 -2.25 -8.77
C LEU A 59 6.12 -0.76 -8.93
N ARG A 60 5.89 0.06 -7.90
CA ARG A 60 6.23 1.49 -7.91
C ARG A 60 7.71 1.73 -8.18
N ALA A 61 8.60 0.93 -7.58
CA ALA A 61 10.03 1.02 -7.83
C ALA A 61 10.40 0.67 -9.28
N ARG A 62 9.76 -0.35 -9.88
CA ARG A 62 9.95 -0.70 -11.30
C ARG A 62 9.44 0.41 -12.23
N MET A 63 8.24 0.94 -11.99
CA MET A 63 7.70 2.06 -12.77
C MET A 63 8.60 3.29 -12.72
N LYS A 64 9.08 3.66 -11.51
CA LYS A 64 10.01 4.78 -11.34
C LYS A 64 11.32 4.57 -12.10
N ARG A 65 11.90 3.36 -12.07
CA ARG A 65 13.12 3.03 -12.82
C ARG A 65 12.91 3.06 -14.33
N ALA A 66 11.75 2.62 -14.81
CA ALA A 66 11.41 2.63 -16.22
C ALA A 66 11.23 4.05 -16.80
N ARG A 67 11.21 5.10 -15.94
CA ARG A 67 10.90 6.49 -16.33
C ARG A 67 9.61 6.60 -17.16
N ILE A 68 8.69 5.66 -16.93
CA ILE A 68 7.33 5.75 -17.47
C ILE A 68 6.68 6.87 -16.67
N SER A 69 6.60 8.06 -17.27
CA SER A 69 5.75 9.13 -16.74
C SER A 69 4.35 8.54 -16.62
N GLY A 70 3.85 8.47 -15.38
CA GLY A 70 2.51 7.97 -15.10
C GLY A 70 1.48 8.74 -15.91
N ASP A 71 0.43 8.01 -16.30
CA ASP A 71 -0.81 8.50 -16.86
C ASP A 71 -0.63 9.47 -18.04
N LYS A 72 0.06 9.00 -19.10
CA LYS A 72 -0.18 9.56 -20.44
C LYS A 72 -1.59 9.17 -20.89
N THR A 73 -2.60 9.80 -20.29
CA THR A 73 -3.96 9.76 -20.82
C THR A 73 -4.01 10.61 -22.08
N ILE A 74 -4.94 10.32 -22.99
CA ILE A 74 -5.21 11.18 -24.15
C ILE A 74 -5.42 12.65 -23.70
N GLU A 75 -5.98 12.85 -22.51
CA GLU A 75 -6.22 14.17 -21.91
C GLU A 75 -4.93 14.94 -21.60
N SER A 76 -3.83 14.24 -21.32
CA SER A 76 -2.51 14.84 -21.08
C SER A 76 -1.69 15.06 -22.36
N PHE A 77 -2.22 14.66 -23.53
CA PHE A 77 -1.55 14.83 -24.81
C PHE A 77 -1.69 16.28 -25.29
N ASP A 78 -0.55 16.94 -25.53
CA ASP A 78 -0.54 18.30 -26.08
C ASP A 78 -0.86 18.31 -27.58
N PHE A 79 -2.15 18.44 -27.90
CA PHE A 79 -2.63 18.60 -29.28
C PHE A 79 -2.24 19.95 -29.92
N ASN A 80 -1.57 20.85 -29.20
CA ASN A 80 -0.97 22.06 -29.79
C ASN A 80 0.45 21.81 -30.31
N PHE A 81 1.13 20.73 -29.88
CA PHE A 81 2.49 20.41 -30.30
C PHE A 81 2.58 20.03 -31.79
N ASN A 82 1.51 19.46 -32.38
CA ASN A 82 1.49 19.13 -33.80
C ASN A 82 0.16 19.53 -34.48
N PRO A 83 0.12 20.66 -35.22
CA PRO A 83 -1.09 21.16 -35.87
C PRO A 83 -1.58 20.30 -37.04
N LYS A 84 -0.86 19.24 -37.43
CA LYS A 84 -1.29 18.28 -38.45
C LYS A 84 -2.15 17.14 -37.90
N ILE A 85 -2.27 17.01 -36.58
CA ILE A 85 -3.07 15.96 -35.95
C ILE A 85 -4.53 16.43 -35.87
N ASN A 86 -5.44 15.63 -36.41
CA ASN A 86 -6.87 15.90 -36.37
C ASN A 86 -7.40 15.75 -34.93
N ARG A 87 -8.21 16.71 -34.48
CA ARG A 87 -8.79 16.77 -33.11
C ARG A 87 -10.17 16.09 -33.00
N ALA A 88 -10.62 15.40 -34.06
CA ALA A 88 -11.92 14.73 -34.15
C ALA A 88 -11.90 13.29 -33.65
#